data_AF-A0A3S0H0W1-F1
#
_entry.id   AF-A0A3S0H0W1-F1
#
_cell.length_a   1.000
_cell.length_b   1.000
_cell.length_c   1.000
_cell.angle_alpha   90.00
_cell.angle_beta   90.00
_cell.angle_gamma   90.00
#
_symmetry.space_group_name_H-M   'P 1'
#
loop_
_entity.id
_entity.type
_entity.pdbx_description
1 polymer ?
#
loop_
_entity_poly.entity_id
_entity_poly.type
_entity_poly.pdbx_seq_one_letter_code
_entity_poly.pdbx_strand_id
1 'polypeptide(L)'
;MLTTTDDLRVKELKVLSTPDEVMREIPRSLTATRTVAASRNAIHSILTGADDRLVVIVGPCSIHDPVAAVDYASRLAALREALADRLEIVMRVY
;
A
#
# COMPACT_ATOMS: atom_id res chain seq x y z
N MET A 1 33.11 -7.85 -21.54
CA MET A 1 33.14 -6.44 -21.13
C MET A 1 34.52 -6.15 -20.55
N LEU A 2 35.12 -5.01 -20.89
CA LEU A 2 36.36 -4.56 -20.26
C LEU A 2 36.00 -4.07 -18.85
N THR A 3 36.39 -4.82 -17.81
CA THR A 3 36.05 -4.55 -16.41
C THR A 3 37.04 -3.63 -15.71
N THR A 4 38.08 -3.19 -16.42
CA THR A 4 39.22 -2.44 -15.86
C THR A 4 38.82 -1.10 -15.22
N THR A 5 37.66 -0.56 -15.58
CA THR A 5 37.12 0.69 -15.05
C THR A 5 35.70 0.55 -14.51
N ASP A 6 35.18 -0.68 -14.43
CA ASP A 6 33.77 -0.94 -14.13
C ASP A 6 33.58 -1.40 -12.68
N ASP A 7 32.45 -1.06 -12.07
CA ASP A 7 32.04 -1.48 -10.72
C ASP A 7 33.10 -1.27 -9.60
N LEU A 8 34.04 -0.34 -9.78
CA LEU A 8 35.22 -0.13 -8.90
C LEU A 8 34.87 0.15 -7.42
N ARG A 9 33.64 0.56 -7.12
CA ARG A 9 33.14 0.84 -5.76
C ARG A 9 31.82 0.11 -5.45
N VAL A 10 31.45 -0.87 -6.27
CA VAL A 10 30.27 -1.71 -6.00
C VAL A 10 30.69 -2.82 -5.05
N LYS A 11 30.06 -2.86 -3.86
CA LYS A 11 30.34 -3.92 -2.89
C LYS A 11 29.81 -5.27 -3.37
N GLU A 12 28.62 -5.26 -3.96
CA GLU A 12 27.92 -6.47 -4.39
C GLU A 12 26.77 -6.09 -5.34
N LEU A 13 26.52 -6.95 -6.33
CA LEU A 13 25.30 -6.96 -7.13
C LEU A 13 24.47 -8.17 -6.71
N LYS A 14 23.27 -7.93 -6.18
CA LYS A 14 22.30 -8.99 -5.86
C LYS A 14 21.15 -8.94 -6.84
N VAL A 15 20.82 -10.09 -7.41
CA VAL A 15 19.60 -10.26 -8.18
C VAL A 15 18.41 -10.18 -7.23
N LEU A 16 17.41 -9.39 -7.60
CA LEU A 16 16.13 -9.31 -6.90
C LEU A 16 15.10 -10.11 -7.68
N SER A 17 14.11 -10.67 -6.97
CA SER A 17 12.93 -11.25 -7.60
C SER A 17 12.27 -10.23 -8.52
N THR A 18 11.90 -10.66 -9.72
CA THR A 18 11.18 -9.84 -10.67
C THR A 18 9.76 -9.53 -10.16
N PRO A 19 9.13 -8.43 -10.62
CA PRO A 19 7.75 -8.16 -10.26
C PRO A 19 6.79 -9.32 -10.57
N ASP A 20 7.01 -10.03 -11.67
CA ASP A 20 6.18 -11.16 -12.08
C ASP A 20 6.31 -12.37 -11.14
N GLU A 21 7.52 -12.66 -10.66
CA GLU A 21 7.75 -13.70 -9.65
C GLU A 21 7.03 -13.38 -8.34
N VAL A 22 7.14 -12.14 -7.86
CA VAL A 22 6.46 -11.71 -6.61
C VAL A 22 4.94 -11.79 -6.75
N MET A 23 4.39 -11.37 -7.91
CA MET A 23 2.95 -11.45 -8.17
C MET A 23 2.44 -12.90 -8.28
N ARG A 24 3.29 -13.83 -8.73
CA ARG A 24 2.98 -15.28 -8.76
C ARG A 24 3.03 -15.91 -7.37
N GLU A 25 3.97 -15.51 -6.53
CA GLU A 25 4.10 -15.99 -5.15
C GLU A 25 2.94 -15.51 -4.27
N ILE A 26 2.54 -14.24 -4.43
CA ILE A 26 1.46 -13.62 -3.65
C ILE A 26 0.36 -13.14 -4.61
N PRO A 27 -0.49 -14.04 -5.12
CA PRO A 27 -1.56 -13.67 -6.03
C PRO A 27 -2.60 -12.81 -5.31
N ARG A 28 -3.04 -11.74 -5.98
CA ARG A 28 -4.10 -10.88 -5.44
C ARG A 28 -5.42 -11.65 -5.30
N SER A 29 -6.12 -11.42 -4.20
CA SER A 29 -7.48 -11.95 -4.01
C SER A 29 -8.54 -11.07 -4.69
N LEU A 30 -9.74 -11.62 -4.89
CA LEU A 30 -10.89 -10.84 -5.35
C LEU A 30 -11.25 -9.73 -4.36
N THR A 31 -11.14 -10.00 -3.06
CA THR A 31 -11.39 -9.00 -2.01
C THR A 31 -10.40 -7.85 -2.12
N ALA A 32 -9.09 -8.12 -2.21
CA ALA A 32 -8.07 -7.09 -2.37
C ALA A 32 -8.30 -6.26 -3.65
N THR A 33 -8.68 -6.91 -4.74
CA THR A 33 -8.99 -6.25 -6.02
C THR A 33 -10.16 -5.27 -5.86
N ARG A 34 -11.24 -5.70 -5.19
CA ARG A 34 -12.42 -4.85 -4.94
C ARG A 34 -12.08 -3.69 -4.00
N THR A 35 -11.35 -3.93 -2.93
CA THR A 35 -10.94 -2.88 -1.98
C THR A 35 -10.12 -1.80 -2.68
N VAL A 36 -9.12 -2.19 -3.48
CA VAL A 36 -8.28 -1.22 -4.21
C VAL A 36 -9.10 -0.43 -5.24
N ALA A 37 -9.95 -1.10 -6.02
CA ALA A 37 -10.77 -0.43 -7.03
C ALA A 37 -11.77 0.55 -6.39
N ALA A 38 -12.47 0.13 -5.34
CA ALA A 38 -13.43 0.96 -4.63
C ALA A 38 -12.76 2.19 -3.99
N SER A 39 -11.64 2.01 -3.28
CA SER A 39 -10.92 3.14 -2.68
C SER A 39 -10.36 4.11 -3.73
N ARG A 40 -9.86 3.62 -4.88
CA ARG A 40 -9.41 4.50 -5.96
C ARG A 40 -10.55 5.35 -6.52
N ASN A 41 -11.72 4.75 -6.73
CA ASN A 41 -12.89 5.48 -7.20
C ASN A 41 -13.39 6.50 -6.15
N ALA A 42 -13.45 6.12 -4.87
CA ALA A 42 -13.85 7.02 -3.79
C ALA A 42 -12.91 8.22 -3.69
N ILE A 43 -11.59 7.99 -3.68
CA ILE A 43 -10.58 9.06 -3.65
C ILE A 43 -10.69 9.94 -4.90
N HIS A 44 -10.93 9.35 -6.09
CA HIS A 44 -11.14 10.13 -7.31
C HIS A 44 -12.36 11.05 -7.20
N SER A 45 -13.50 10.56 -6.70
CA SER A 45 -14.69 11.38 -6.48
C SER A 45 -14.45 12.51 -5.50
N ILE A 46 -13.71 12.25 -4.41
CA ILE A 46 -13.36 13.29 -3.42
C ILE A 46 -12.44 14.34 -4.05
N LEU A 47 -11.39 13.92 -4.76
CA LEU A 47 -10.45 14.85 -5.40
C LEU A 47 -11.09 15.69 -6.51
N THR A 48 -12.15 15.19 -7.14
CA THR A 48 -12.91 15.92 -8.16
C THR A 48 -14.09 16.73 -7.60
N GLY A 49 -14.34 16.65 -6.28
CA GLY A 49 -15.41 17.38 -5.61
C GLY A 49 -16.81 16.79 -5.81
N ALA A 50 -16.92 15.55 -6.32
CA ALA A 50 -18.17 14.83 -6.47
C ALA A 50 -18.61 14.10 -5.17
N ASP A 51 -17.72 14.01 -4.20
CA ASP A 51 -17.92 13.46 -2.85
C ASP A 51 -17.28 14.44 -1.85
N ASP A 52 -18.00 14.85 -0.82
CA ASP A 52 -17.58 15.87 0.16
C ASP A 52 -16.85 15.27 1.37
N ARG A 53 -16.69 13.95 1.42
CA ARG A 53 -15.92 13.26 2.46
C ARG A 53 -14.44 13.66 2.42
N LEU A 54 -13.77 13.52 3.57
CA LEU A 54 -12.34 13.77 3.69
C LEU A 54 -11.53 12.47 3.50
N VAL A 55 -10.51 12.50 2.63
CA VAL A 55 -9.51 11.41 2.57
C VAL A 55 -8.57 11.53 3.77
N VAL A 56 -8.45 10.45 4.54
CA VAL A 56 -7.59 10.39 5.73
C VAL A 56 -6.56 9.28 5.55
N ILE A 57 -5.31 9.67 5.28
CA ILE A 57 -4.18 8.74 5.24
C ILE A 57 -3.56 8.67 6.64
N VAL A 58 -3.72 7.54 7.34
CA VAL A 58 -3.31 7.43 8.75
C VAL A 58 -2.76 6.03 9.07
N GLY A 59 -1.71 5.99 9.88
CA GLY A 59 -1.06 4.75 10.29
C GLY A 59 0.33 5.01 10.89
N PRO A 60 1.05 3.94 11.26
CA PRO A 60 2.44 4.05 11.73
C PRO A 60 3.34 4.81 10.75
N CYS A 61 4.41 5.42 11.26
CA CYS A 61 5.34 6.16 10.39
C CYS A 61 6.05 5.23 9.39
N SER A 62 6.42 4.03 9.85
CA SER A 62 6.95 2.90 9.09
C SER A 62 6.52 1.57 9.74
N ILE A 63 6.37 0.52 8.92
CA ILE A 63 6.05 -0.82 9.38
C ILE A 63 7.34 -1.64 9.52
N HIS A 64 7.60 -2.10 10.74
CA HIS A 64 8.68 -3.03 11.05
C HIS A 64 8.18 -4.35 11.68
N ASP A 65 6.93 -4.36 12.15
CA ASP A 65 6.25 -5.53 12.72
C ASP A 65 4.93 -5.77 11.96
N PRO A 66 4.86 -6.81 11.11
CA PRO A 66 3.64 -7.16 10.37
C PRO A 66 2.47 -7.56 11.28
N VAL A 67 2.73 -8.17 12.44
CA VAL A 67 1.65 -8.61 13.35
C VAL A 67 0.98 -7.41 13.98
N ALA A 68 1.76 -6.46 14.50
CA ALA A 68 1.23 -5.20 15.01
C ALA A 68 0.53 -4.37 13.92
N ALA A 69 1.04 -4.39 12.69
CA ALA A 69 0.40 -3.71 11.56
C ALA A 69 -0.99 -4.28 11.26
N VAL A 70 -1.18 -5.60 11.31
CA VAL A 70 -2.48 -6.24 11.09
C VAL A 70 -3.45 -6.01 12.25
N ASP A 71 -2.98 -6.00 13.51
CA ASP A 71 -3.81 -5.59 14.66
C ASP A 71 -4.30 -4.15 14.50
N TYR A 72 -3.39 -3.24 14.14
CA TYR A 72 -3.73 -1.85 13.85
C TYR A 72 -4.76 -1.74 12.71
N ALA A 73 -4.55 -2.45 11.60
CA ALA A 73 -5.46 -2.47 10.47
C ALA A 73 -6.87 -2.94 10.87
N SER A 74 -6.96 -3.94 11.74
CA SER A 74 -8.23 -4.49 12.22
C SER A 74 -9.02 -3.45 13.04
N ARG A 75 -8.33 -2.70 13.91
CA ARG A 75 -8.94 -1.59 14.68
C ARG A 75 -9.33 -0.43 13.78
N LEU A 76 -8.49 -0.09 12.80
CA LEU A 76 -8.77 0.99 11.85
C LEU A 76 -9.94 0.66 10.92
N ALA A 77 -10.11 -0.61 10.53
CA ALA A 77 -11.21 -1.05 9.69
C ALA A 77 -12.58 -0.78 10.35
N ALA A 78 -12.72 -1.06 11.65
CA ALA A 78 -13.93 -0.74 12.41
C ALA A 78 -14.25 0.77 12.40
N LEU A 79 -13.22 1.61 12.54
CA LEU A 79 -13.39 3.08 12.46
C LEU A 79 -13.72 3.56 11.05
N ARG A 80 -13.12 2.94 10.03
CA ARG A 80 -13.43 3.23 8.62
C ARG A 80 -14.90 2.98 8.32
N GLU A 81 -15.46 1.87 8.82
CA GLU A 81 -16.89 1.59 8.68
C GLU A 81 -17.76 2.57 9.46
N ALA A 82 -17.43 2.82 10.73
CA ALA A 82 -18.21 3.69 11.60
C ALA A 82 -18.24 5.17 11.15
N LEU A 83 -17.25 5.61 10.38
CA LEU A 83 -17.09 7.00 9.92
C LEU A 83 -17.21 7.13 8.40
N ALA A 84 -17.70 6.09 7.71
CA ALA A 84 -17.73 6.00 6.25
C ALA A 84 -18.58 7.10 5.58
N ASP A 85 -19.52 7.68 6.32
CA ASP A 85 -20.38 8.79 5.88
C ASP A 85 -19.63 10.10 5.71
N ARG A 86 -18.49 10.28 6.40
CA ARG A 86 -17.72 11.53 6.43
C ARG A 86 -16.27 11.37 6.00
N LEU A 87 -15.69 10.17 6.13
CA LEU A 87 -14.27 9.93 5.91
C LEU A 87 -14.05 8.77 4.94
N GLU A 88 -13.08 8.92 4.03
CA GLU A 88 -12.43 7.81 3.33
C GLU A 88 -11.08 7.53 4.01
N ILE A 89 -11.10 6.65 5.01
CA ILE A 89 -9.90 6.28 5.77
C ILE A 89 -9.09 5.25 5.00
N VAL A 90 -7.79 5.53 4.82
CA VAL A 90 -6.82 4.63 4.17
C VAL A 90 -5.64 4.44 5.11
N MET A 91 -5.30 3.18 5.40
CA MET A 91 -4.14 2.87 6.23
C MET A 91 -2.85 3.29 5.53
N ARG A 92 -1.98 4.00 6.25
CA ARG A 92 -0.60 4.26 5.84
C ARG A 92 0.24 3.00 6.05
N VAL A 93 0.80 2.48 4.96
CA VAL A 93 1.67 1.28 4.91
C VAL A 93 3.00 1.69 4.30
N TYR A 94 3.84 2.38 5.09
CA TYR A 94 5.16 2.88 4.71
C TYR A 94 6.29 1.99 5.22
#